data_AF-A3LSB4-F1
#
_entry.id   AF-A3LSB4-F1
#
_cell.length_a   1.000
_cell.length_b   1.000
_cell.length_c   1.000
_cell.angle_alpha   90.00
_cell.angle_beta   90.00
_cell.angle_gamma   90.00
#
_symmetry.space_group_name_H-M   'P 1'
#
loop_
_entity.id
_entity.type
_entity.pdbx_description
1 polymer ?
#
loop_
_entity_poly.entity_id
_entity_poly.type
_entity_poly.pdbx_seq_one_letter_code
_entity_poly.pdbx_strand_id
1 'polypeptide(L)'
;FKPVISMSVLNKVESMQAFLFTPSFQIFRYNNFLDILSDHHYNDPINFARVRSHSLLKFINRHRKSSSIRNRFDTLQHHDIRAYESILAYESLNVRKFLRILIREESIHSHHPIINNEELVQVNFSNYVRYLINLPSNVNPSTLTEVERTHYKYKDFFRKIADALYSLKQEDMGDGCDVELTKVNLLLHSITKVSYEYILLEKYNIQILGKFHNNCILASQSSRGLFEKYKEKITSQDPESTKVLIYNTFYSVQYGWYLALTVPFVRVFETNIYAENPKIIDDSELYAEIESRIRKQSFVESDKLLFDDYFKKLQFEEFSEYKSMPPEKLVNMAKAVDNESAKYSDVNRHEYPDPSASFSHKPMNFEFYSESLSTLESNSFDLIHSRDLQLQLTPTNYKIVLREFYRILKVGGKLETPIVKYGNESIFQGAKDGKPQWDFMEIDLANFLKIIPNFIEVLLVELYEIFGKGNVKFSVVLLSSSNEVNNFLIRRIGIQLFEIFGKIDEYCAKFKDHDDPVKPMSTEGGIHYYINICAQKSQL
;
A
#
# COMPACT_ATOMS: atom_id res chain seq x y z
N PHE A 1 0.00 15.62 -18.72
CA PHE A 1 0.40 15.20 -17.35
C PHE A 1 1.41 14.07 -17.48
N LYS A 2 2.56 14.15 -16.77
CA LYS A 2 3.54 13.06 -16.73
C LYS A 2 3.50 12.41 -15.35
N PRO A 3 3.08 11.14 -15.21
CA PRO A 3 3.00 10.50 -13.92
C PRO A 3 4.39 10.21 -13.33
N VAL A 4 4.48 10.23 -12.01
CA VAL A 4 5.60 9.67 -11.26
C VAL A 4 5.55 8.15 -11.43
N ILE A 5 6.66 7.53 -11.85
CA ILE A 5 6.77 6.07 -12.02
C ILE A 5 7.72 5.43 -11.00
N SER A 6 8.53 6.24 -10.31
CA SER A 6 9.45 5.79 -9.26
C SER A 6 9.08 6.36 -7.90
N MET A 7 8.95 5.47 -6.92
CA MET A 7 8.67 5.84 -5.53
C MET A 7 9.88 6.44 -4.80
N SER A 8 11.11 6.32 -5.35
CA SER A 8 12.30 6.94 -4.75
C SER A 8 12.26 8.47 -4.74
N VAL A 9 11.35 9.10 -5.51
CA VAL A 9 11.01 10.53 -5.36
C VAL A 9 10.61 10.88 -3.93
N LEU A 10 10.01 9.94 -3.19
CA LEU A 10 9.62 10.13 -1.80
C LEU A 10 10.76 9.87 -0.79
N ASN A 11 11.97 9.51 -1.22
CA ASN A 11 13.07 9.29 -0.27
C ASN A 11 13.63 10.62 0.28
N LYS A 12 13.56 11.70 -0.50
CA LYS A 12 14.18 12.99 -0.20
C LYS A 12 13.24 14.16 -0.48
N VAL A 13 13.33 15.22 0.33
CA VAL A 13 12.43 16.38 0.22
C VAL A 13 12.68 17.15 -1.07
N GLU A 14 13.95 17.27 -1.48
CA GLU A 14 14.37 17.94 -2.71
C GLU A 14 13.78 17.25 -3.94
N SER A 15 13.78 15.91 -3.94
CA SER A 15 13.13 15.12 -4.99
C SER A 15 11.63 15.34 -5.01
N MET A 16 10.96 15.38 -3.84
CA MET A 16 9.54 15.71 -3.80
C MET A 16 9.24 17.10 -4.35
N GLN A 17 10.06 18.11 -4.04
CA GLN A 17 9.90 19.48 -4.56
C GLN A 17 10.04 19.56 -6.09
N ALA A 18 10.89 18.72 -6.68
CA ALA A 18 11.07 18.69 -8.14
C ALA A 18 9.90 18.01 -8.88
N PHE A 19 9.22 17.04 -8.26
CA PHE A 19 8.26 16.16 -8.95
C PHE A 19 6.81 16.30 -8.45
N LEU A 20 6.57 16.91 -7.29
CA LEU A 20 5.24 17.04 -6.69
C LEU A 20 4.80 18.50 -6.67
N PHE A 21 3.52 18.74 -6.96
CA PHE A 21 2.93 20.08 -6.82
C PHE A 21 2.88 20.53 -5.36
N THR A 22 2.82 19.59 -4.40
CA THR A 22 2.75 19.91 -2.96
C THR A 22 3.46 18.85 -2.13
N PRO A 23 4.78 19.00 -1.96
CA PRO A 23 5.59 18.12 -1.11
C PRO A 23 5.11 18.07 0.34
N SER A 24 4.63 19.20 0.87
CA SER A 24 4.15 19.31 2.26
C SER A 24 2.97 18.40 2.58
N PHE A 25 2.21 17.96 1.56
CA PHE A 25 1.12 17.01 1.75
C PHE A 25 1.63 15.63 2.23
N GLN A 26 2.86 15.24 1.88
CA GLN A 26 3.43 13.97 2.35
C GLN A 26 3.82 14.04 3.83
N ILE A 27 4.32 15.19 4.29
CA ILE A 27 4.57 15.46 5.72
C ILE A 27 3.24 15.38 6.50
N PHE A 28 2.18 16.02 5.98
CA PHE A 28 0.85 15.93 6.58
C PHE A 28 0.33 14.49 6.64
N ARG A 29 0.45 13.72 5.56
CA ARG A 29 0.03 12.30 5.51
C ARG A 29 0.78 11.44 6.52
N TYR A 30 2.09 11.65 6.67
CA TYR A 30 2.89 10.90 7.63
C TYR A 30 2.50 11.24 9.07
N ASN A 31 2.36 12.53 9.42
CA ASN A 31 1.90 12.94 10.74
C ASN A 31 0.52 12.38 11.07
N ASN A 32 -0.43 12.50 10.13
CA ASN A 32 -1.76 11.92 10.32
C ASN A 32 -1.70 10.40 10.54
N PHE A 33 -0.81 9.69 9.83
CA PHE A 33 -0.58 8.26 10.05
C PHE A 33 0.01 7.97 11.45
N LEU A 34 0.93 8.80 11.95
CA LEU A 34 1.50 8.66 13.31
C LEU A 34 0.44 8.84 14.40
N ASP A 35 -0.41 9.85 14.28
CA ASP A 35 -1.49 10.12 15.24
C ASP A 35 -2.48 8.94 15.26
N ILE A 36 -2.85 8.50 14.06
CA ILE A 36 -3.67 7.31 13.82
C ILE A 36 -3.10 6.05 14.47
N LEU A 37 -1.79 5.82 14.33
CA LEU A 37 -1.11 4.64 14.85
C LEU A 37 -0.98 4.72 16.38
N SER A 38 -0.80 5.92 16.93
CA SER A 38 -0.76 6.17 18.37
C SER A 38 -2.11 5.87 19.03
N ASP A 39 -3.20 6.21 18.36
CA ASP A 39 -4.57 5.91 18.80
C ASP A 39 -4.94 4.41 18.71
N HIS A 40 -4.03 3.52 18.28
CA HIS A 40 -4.31 2.09 18.22
C HIS A 40 -4.46 1.49 19.63
N HIS A 41 -5.70 1.26 20.05
CA HIS A 41 -6.00 0.53 21.28
C HIS A 41 -5.50 -0.93 21.24
N TYR A 42 -4.93 -1.38 22.36
CA TYR A 42 -4.29 -2.69 22.52
C TYR A 42 -5.24 -3.89 22.28
N ASN A 43 -6.58 -3.71 22.29
CA ASN A 43 -7.56 -4.82 22.24
C ASN A 43 -8.48 -4.87 20.99
N ASP A 44 -8.20 -4.10 19.93
CA ASP A 44 -9.33 -3.55 19.17
C ASP A 44 -9.84 -4.13 17.83
N PRO A 45 -9.33 -5.20 17.21
CA PRO A 45 -9.93 -5.67 15.96
C PRO A 45 -11.21 -6.42 16.16
N ILE A 46 -11.32 -7.16 17.27
CA ILE A 46 -12.47 -7.98 17.60
C ILE A 46 -13.59 -7.09 18.15
N ASN A 47 -13.25 -6.14 19.03
CA ASN A 47 -14.24 -5.24 19.64
C ASN A 47 -14.81 -4.21 18.64
N PHE A 48 -14.05 -3.81 17.62
CA PHE A 48 -14.49 -2.84 16.60
C PHE A 48 -14.73 -3.48 15.23
N ALA A 49 -14.77 -4.81 15.14
CA ALA A 49 -15.07 -5.53 13.90
C ALA A 49 -16.39 -5.05 13.28
N ARG A 50 -17.40 -4.78 14.13
CA ARG A 50 -18.71 -4.24 13.73
C ARG A 50 -18.61 -2.84 13.16
N VAL A 51 -17.83 -1.95 13.78
CA VAL A 51 -17.63 -0.57 13.29
C VAL A 51 -16.93 -0.59 11.93
N ARG A 52 -15.90 -1.43 11.78
CA ARG A 52 -15.13 -1.57 10.54
C ARG A 52 -15.96 -2.17 9.42
N SER A 53 -16.73 -3.20 9.72
CA SER A 53 -17.70 -3.80 8.79
C SER A 53 -18.76 -2.79 8.38
N HIS A 54 -19.24 -1.96 9.31
CA HIS A 54 -20.16 -0.87 9.01
C HIS A 54 -19.52 0.20 8.12
N SER A 55 -18.28 0.63 8.38
CA SER A 55 -17.54 1.57 7.53
C SER A 55 -17.39 1.04 6.10
N LEU A 56 -17.07 -0.24 5.95
CA LEU A 56 -16.94 -0.90 4.66
C LEU A 56 -18.27 -0.93 3.89
N LEU A 57 -19.36 -1.32 4.55
CA LEU A 57 -20.69 -1.34 3.95
C LEU A 57 -21.18 0.07 3.60
N LYS A 58 -20.88 1.07 4.44
CA LYS A 58 -21.17 2.48 4.16
C LYS A 58 -20.46 2.96 2.90
N PHE A 59 -19.18 2.59 2.73
CA PHE A 59 -18.43 2.87 1.52
C PHE A 59 -19.09 2.25 0.28
N ILE A 60 -19.41 0.94 0.33
CA ILE A 60 -20.06 0.22 -0.77
C ILE A 60 -21.41 0.86 -1.14
N ASN A 61 -22.26 1.11 -0.14
CA ASN A 61 -23.59 1.69 -0.36
C ASN A 61 -23.52 3.11 -0.93
N ARG A 62 -22.56 3.92 -0.46
CA ARG A 62 -22.32 5.25 -1.03
C ARG A 62 -21.90 5.15 -2.48
N HIS A 63 -20.95 4.27 -2.81
CA HIS A 63 -20.47 4.08 -4.18
C HIS A 63 -21.61 3.69 -5.14
N ARG A 64 -22.46 2.74 -4.74
CA ARG A 64 -23.64 2.32 -5.53
C ARG A 64 -24.61 3.48 -5.78
N LYS A 65 -24.95 4.23 -4.74
CA LYS A 65 -25.87 5.38 -4.85
C LYS A 65 -25.27 6.48 -5.74
N SER A 66 -23.97 6.76 -5.62
CA SER A 66 -23.30 7.75 -6.46
C SER A 66 -23.27 7.37 -7.94
N SER A 67 -23.05 6.09 -8.25
CA SER A 67 -23.02 5.58 -9.63
C SER A 67 -24.33 5.89 -10.37
N SER A 68 -25.48 5.76 -9.71
CA SER A 68 -26.80 6.05 -10.31
C SER A 68 -27.09 7.56 -10.43
N ILE A 69 -26.60 8.37 -9.49
CA ILE A 69 -26.84 9.82 -9.44
C ILE A 69 -25.92 10.59 -10.40
N ARG A 70 -24.69 10.10 -10.67
CA ARG A 70 -23.69 10.78 -11.51
C ARG A 70 -24.24 11.28 -12.85
N ASN A 71 -25.02 10.45 -13.54
CA ASN A 71 -25.55 10.78 -14.86
C ASN A 71 -26.64 11.87 -14.83
N ARG A 72 -27.15 12.20 -13.64
CA ARG A 72 -28.15 13.26 -13.40
C ARG A 72 -27.57 14.45 -12.63
N PHE A 73 -26.26 14.49 -12.46
CA PHE A 73 -25.58 15.55 -11.71
C PHE A 73 -25.86 16.94 -12.26
N ASP A 74 -25.87 17.09 -13.59
CA ASP A 74 -26.11 18.38 -14.25
C ASP A 74 -27.56 18.88 -14.12
N THR A 75 -28.51 18.03 -13.68
CA THR A 75 -29.94 18.36 -13.61
C THR A 75 -30.49 18.42 -12.17
N LEU A 76 -29.70 18.00 -11.17
CA LEU A 76 -30.10 17.97 -9.77
C LEU A 76 -29.30 19.01 -8.96
N GLN A 77 -29.93 20.12 -8.60
CA GLN A 77 -29.42 20.97 -7.53
C GLN A 77 -29.61 20.23 -6.20
N HIS A 78 -28.51 19.78 -5.60
CA HIS A 78 -28.55 19.15 -4.29
C HIS A 78 -28.32 20.21 -3.22
N HIS A 79 -29.21 20.29 -2.23
CA HIS A 79 -29.02 21.20 -1.09
C HIS A 79 -28.09 20.63 0.00
N ASP A 80 -27.59 19.39 -0.18
CA ASP A 80 -26.74 18.71 0.81
C ASP A 80 -25.32 18.49 0.25
N ILE A 81 -24.32 19.02 0.96
CA ILE A 81 -22.88 18.80 0.71
C ILE A 81 -22.56 17.30 0.57
N ARG A 82 -23.23 16.42 1.32
CA ARG A 82 -22.97 14.97 1.31
C ARG A 82 -23.25 14.33 -0.05
N ALA A 83 -24.16 14.89 -0.85
CA ALA A 83 -24.41 14.42 -2.21
C ALA A 83 -23.18 14.67 -3.10
N TYR A 84 -22.63 15.89 -3.04
CA TYR A 84 -21.41 16.27 -3.76
C TYR A 84 -20.19 15.47 -3.30
N GLU A 85 -20.03 15.24 -1.99
CA GLU A 85 -18.99 14.38 -1.44
C GLU A 85 -19.10 12.94 -1.96
N SER A 86 -20.31 12.39 -2.04
CA SER A 86 -20.53 11.03 -2.54
C SER A 86 -20.20 10.90 -4.03
N ILE A 87 -20.53 11.92 -4.82
CA ILE A 87 -20.23 12.00 -6.25
C ILE A 87 -18.71 12.19 -6.48
N LEU A 88 -18.05 13.03 -5.67
CA LEU A 88 -16.60 13.19 -5.68
C LEU A 88 -15.87 11.88 -5.35
N ALA A 89 -16.34 11.13 -4.35
CA ALA A 89 -15.76 9.85 -3.99
C ALA A 89 -15.77 8.86 -5.18
N TYR A 90 -16.92 8.78 -5.87
CA TYR A 90 -17.08 7.93 -7.05
C TYR A 90 -16.16 8.37 -8.21
N GLU A 91 -16.13 9.66 -8.55
CA GLU A 91 -15.25 10.13 -9.62
C GLU A 91 -13.77 10.04 -9.26
N SER A 92 -13.41 10.18 -7.99
CA SER A 92 -12.01 10.00 -7.56
C SER A 92 -11.52 8.57 -7.84
N LEU A 93 -12.37 7.56 -7.68
CA LEU A 93 -12.06 6.17 -8.06
C LEU A 93 -11.93 6.00 -9.59
N ASN A 94 -12.77 6.68 -10.38
CA ASN A 94 -12.64 6.69 -11.84
C ASN A 94 -11.35 7.37 -12.31
N VAL A 95 -10.96 8.48 -11.67
CA VAL A 95 -9.68 9.14 -11.91
C VAL A 95 -8.52 8.19 -11.61
N ARG A 96 -8.57 7.44 -10.51
CA ARG A 96 -7.54 6.44 -10.17
C ARG A 96 -7.41 5.35 -11.23
N LYS A 97 -8.53 4.85 -11.77
CA LYS A 97 -8.52 3.92 -12.92
C LYS A 97 -7.77 4.52 -14.12
N PHE A 98 -8.04 5.77 -14.45
CA PHE A 98 -7.35 6.48 -15.53
C PHE A 98 -5.85 6.67 -15.23
N LEU A 99 -5.49 7.02 -14.00
CA LEU A 99 -4.08 7.15 -13.60
C LEU A 99 -3.31 5.83 -13.69
N ARG A 100 -3.96 4.69 -13.38
CA ARG A 100 -3.33 3.37 -13.56
C ARG A 100 -2.95 3.11 -15.01
N ILE A 101 -3.77 3.57 -15.97
CA ILE A 101 -3.47 3.50 -17.41
C ILE A 101 -2.26 4.39 -17.74
N LEU A 102 -2.29 5.66 -17.34
CA LEU A 102 -1.20 6.60 -17.62
C LEU A 102 0.14 6.15 -17.02
N ILE A 103 0.14 5.63 -15.79
CA ILE A 103 1.35 5.10 -15.14
C ILE A 103 1.94 3.94 -15.94
N ARG A 104 1.08 3.03 -16.44
CA ARG A 104 1.52 1.90 -17.27
C ARG A 104 2.06 2.35 -18.62
N GLU A 105 1.45 3.35 -19.24
CA GLU A 105 1.90 3.92 -20.51
C GLU A 105 3.23 4.68 -20.38
N GLU A 106 3.42 5.44 -19.30
CA GLU A 106 4.65 6.19 -19.03
C GLU A 106 5.81 5.29 -18.59
N SER A 107 5.52 4.08 -18.10
CA SER A 107 6.58 3.15 -17.73
C SER A 107 7.51 2.88 -18.93
N ILE A 108 8.82 2.87 -18.68
CA ILE A 108 9.89 2.74 -19.69
C ILE A 108 9.68 1.50 -20.59
N HIS A 109 8.92 0.53 -20.07
CA HIS A 109 8.53 -0.70 -20.72
C HIS A 109 7.01 -0.75 -20.78
N SER A 110 6.44 0.04 -21.69
CA SER A 110 5.02 0.00 -22.02
C SER A 110 4.55 -1.45 -22.06
N HIS A 111 3.45 -1.76 -21.36
CA HIS A 111 2.82 -3.09 -21.17
C HIS A 111 3.31 -3.96 -19.99
N HIS A 112 3.86 -3.38 -18.92
CA HIS A 112 4.16 -4.14 -17.70
C HIS A 112 2.92 -4.93 -17.19
N PRO A 113 2.95 -6.29 -17.12
CA PRO A 113 1.76 -7.11 -16.88
C PRO A 113 1.36 -7.20 -15.40
N ILE A 114 1.94 -6.37 -14.54
CA ILE A 114 1.87 -6.49 -13.08
C ILE A 114 1.11 -5.29 -12.48
N ILE A 115 0.56 -5.48 -11.29
CA ILE A 115 -0.22 -4.48 -10.58
C ILE A 115 0.69 -3.36 -10.05
N ASN A 116 0.25 -2.10 -10.20
CA ASN A 116 0.94 -0.94 -9.62
C ASN A 116 0.86 -1.00 -8.10
N ASN A 117 1.96 -0.67 -7.43
CA ASN A 117 1.92 -0.29 -6.02
C ASN A 117 0.87 0.82 -5.82
N GLU A 118 0.05 0.68 -4.77
CA GLU A 118 -1.05 1.59 -4.48
C GLU A 118 -0.56 2.99 -4.12
N GLU A 119 0.60 3.12 -3.49
CA GLU A 119 1.21 4.42 -3.20
C GLU A 119 1.51 5.21 -4.48
N LEU A 120 1.92 4.53 -5.56
CA LEU A 120 2.19 5.17 -6.84
C LEU A 120 0.93 5.83 -7.40
N VAL A 121 -0.23 5.19 -7.23
CA VAL A 121 -1.53 5.77 -7.62
C VAL A 121 -1.91 6.92 -6.70
N GLN A 122 -1.67 6.82 -5.40
CA GLN A 122 -2.00 7.89 -4.43
C GLN A 122 -1.18 9.16 -4.66
N VAL A 123 0.13 9.04 -4.87
CA VAL A 123 1.02 10.18 -5.17
C VAL A 123 0.59 10.86 -6.46
N ASN A 124 0.36 10.07 -7.52
CA ASN A 124 -0.09 10.60 -8.79
C ASN A 124 -1.48 11.23 -8.71
N PHE A 125 -2.40 10.67 -7.92
CA PHE A 125 -3.72 11.25 -7.71
C PHE A 125 -3.64 12.64 -7.08
N SER A 126 -2.85 12.80 -6.02
CA SER A 126 -2.64 14.10 -5.37
C SER A 126 -2.06 15.15 -6.34
N ASN A 127 -1.05 14.76 -7.12
CA ASN A 127 -0.48 15.62 -8.16
C ASN A 127 -1.47 15.93 -9.28
N TYR A 128 -2.25 14.94 -9.70
CA TYR A 128 -3.15 15.04 -10.84
C TYR A 128 -4.32 16.00 -10.56
N VAL A 129 -4.89 15.97 -9.36
CA VAL A 129 -5.93 16.94 -8.95
C VAL A 129 -5.41 18.38 -9.10
N ARG A 130 -4.19 18.65 -8.64
CA ARG A 130 -3.56 19.98 -8.77
C ARG A 130 -3.21 20.34 -10.21
N TYR A 131 -2.74 19.37 -10.99
CA TYR A 131 -2.55 19.54 -12.43
C TYR A 131 -3.85 19.95 -13.13
N LEU A 132 -4.97 19.29 -12.83
CA LEU A 132 -6.26 19.60 -13.44
C LEU A 132 -6.76 21.02 -13.10
N ILE A 133 -6.56 21.46 -11.86
CA ILE A 133 -6.90 22.82 -11.43
C ILE A 133 -6.10 23.86 -12.22
N ASN A 134 -4.82 23.57 -12.50
CA ASN A 134 -3.90 24.47 -13.21
C ASN A 134 -3.94 24.37 -14.74
N LEU A 135 -4.71 23.43 -15.31
CA LEU A 135 -4.88 23.36 -16.76
C LEU A 135 -5.48 24.68 -17.29
N PRO A 136 -5.21 25.09 -18.53
CA PRO A 136 -5.88 26.26 -19.13
C PRO A 136 -7.37 25.97 -19.32
N SER A 137 -8.22 26.99 -19.31
CA SER A 137 -9.69 26.82 -19.43
C SER A 137 -10.20 26.92 -20.86
N ASN A 138 -9.44 27.57 -21.75
CA ASN A 138 -9.84 27.82 -23.13
C ASN A 138 -8.98 27.00 -24.08
N VAL A 139 -9.45 25.81 -24.47
CA VAL A 139 -8.76 24.97 -25.45
C VAL A 139 -9.75 24.44 -26.48
N ASN A 140 -9.32 24.39 -27.74
CA ASN A 140 -10.14 23.89 -28.84
C ASN A 140 -10.29 22.35 -28.75
N PRO A 141 -11.51 21.80 -28.60
CA PRO A 141 -11.69 20.35 -28.45
C PRO A 141 -11.22 19.54 -29.66
N SER A 142 -11.21 20.13 -30.86
CA SER A 142 -10.81 19.42 -32.09
C SER A 142 -9.31 19.15 -32.17
N THR A 143 -8.48 19.86 -31.39
CA THR A 143 -7.03 19.69 -31.38
C THR A 143 -6.54 18.74 -30.27
N LEU A 144 -7.44 18.22 -29.45
CA LEU A 144 -7.11 17.38 -28.30
C LEU A 144 -7.07 15.89 -28.66
N THR A 145 -6.03 15.21 -28.18
CA THR A 145 -5.94 13.74 -28.10
C THR A 145 -6.99 13.16 -27.15
N GLU A 146 -7.24 11.85 -27.20
CA GLU A 146 -8.19 11.18 -26.30
C GLU A 146 -7.82 11.35 -24.81
N VAL A 147 -6.53 11.23 -24.49
CA VAL A 147 -5.99 11.43 -23.14
C VAL A 147 -6.24 12.87 -22.67
N GLU A 148 -5.97 13.86 -23.52
CA GLU A 148 -6.21 15.26 -23.18
C GLU A 148 -7.69 15.56 -22.99
N ARG A 149 -8.57 15.04 -23.85
CA ARG A 149 -10.03 15.17 -23.66
C ARG A 149 -10.47 14.59 -22.32
N THR A 150 -9.87 13.48 -21.90
CA THR A 150 -10.14 12.88 -20.59
C THR A 150 -9.67 13.79 -19.45
N HIS A 151 -8.53 14.48 -19.58
CA HIS A 151 -8.11 15.51 -18.61
C HIS A 151 -9.14 16.64 -18.50
N TYR A 152 -9.58 17.20 -19.63
CA TYR A 152 -10.57 18.29 -19.64
C TYR A 152 -11.93 17.85 -19.09
N LYS A 153 -12.36 16.61 -19.37
CA LYS A 153 -13.57 16.03 -18.76
C LYS A 153 -13.51 16.05 -17.23
N TYR A 154 -12.40 15.60 -16.63
CA TYR A 154 -12.25 15.61 -15.18
C TYR A 154 -12.12 17.03 -14.62
N LYS A 155 -11.42 17.93 -15.33
CA LYS A 155 -11.35 19.34 -14.96
C LYS A 155 -12.75 19.98 -14.90
N ASP A 156 -13.54 19.83 -15.96
CA ASP A 156 -14.88 20.41 -16.03
C ASP A 156 -15.79 19.88 -14.93
N PHE A 157 -15.69 18.58 -14.64
CA PHE A 157 -16.41 17.96 -13.54
C PHE A 157 -16.00 18.56 -12.17
N PHE A 158 -14.71 18.64 -11.87
CA PHE A 158 -14.22 19.22 -10.62
C PHE A 158 -14.59 20.70 -10.48
N ARG A 159 -14.56 21.48 -11.57
CA ARG A 159 -15.03 22.87 -11.56
C ARG A 159 -16.51 22.96 -11.18
N LYS A 160 -17.38 22.15 -11.81
CA LYS A 160 -18.82 22.14 -11.49
C LYS A 160 -19.09 21.80 -10.01
N ILE A 161 -18.35 20.84 -9.45
CA ILE A 161 -18.46 20.53 -8.02
C ILE A 161 -17.98 21.70 -7.16
N ALA A 162 -16.86 22.33 -7.51
CA ALA A 162 -16.33 23.47 -6.77
C ALA A 162 -17.31 24.65 -6.75
N ASP A 163 -17.93 24.97 -7.89
CA ASP A 163 -18.98 25.99 -8.02
C ASP A 163 -20.20 25.67 -7.14
N ALA A 164 -20.63 24.41 -7.12
CA ALA A 164 -21.75 23.96 -6.30
C ALA A 164 -21.44 24.02 -4.79
N LEU A 165 -20.26 23.57 -4.38
CA LEU A 165 -19.81 23.65 -2.98
C LEU A 165 -19.68 25.09 -2.50
N TYR A 166 -19.19 25.99 -3.36
CA TYR A 166 -19.11 27.41 -3.05
C TYR A 166 -20.50 28.02 -2.86
N SER A 167 -21.44 27.71 -3.76
CA SER A 167 -22.82 28.20 -3.66
C SER A 167 -23.52 27.80 -2.36
N LEU A 168 -23.20 26.62 -1.80
CA LEU A 168 -23.74 26.15 -0.52
C LEU A 168 -23.10 26.83 0.71
N LYS A 169 -21.94 27.47 0.56
CA LYS A 169 -21.19 28.11 1.65
C LYS A 169 -21.08 29.63 1.51
N GLN A 170 -21.70 30.21 0.48
CA GLN A 170 -21.56 31.62 0.16
C GLN A 170 -22.07 32.53 1.29
N GLU A 171 -23.10 32.10 2.04
CA GLU A 171 -23.64 32.85 3.17
C GLU A 171 -22.71 32.90 4.40
N ASP A 172 -21.80 31.92 4.53
CA ASP A 172 -20.85 31.82 5.64
C ASP A 172 -19.52 32.57 5.38
N MET A 173 -19.31 33.06 4.16
CA MET A 173 -18.04 33.63 3.70
C MET A 173 -18.16 35.16 3.61
N GLY A 174 -17.35 35.89 4.40
CA GLY A 174 -17.38 37.35 4.45
C GLY A 174 -16.97 38.03 3.13
N ASP A 175 -17.41 39.29 2.95
CA ASP A 175 -17.04 40.13 1.80
C ASP A 175 -15.51 40.36 1.76
N GLY A 176 -14.84 39.85 0.73
CA GLY A 176 -13.41 40.05 0.49
C GLY A 176 -12.59 38.80 0.14
N CYS A 177 -13.18 37.61 0.15
CA CYS A 177 -12.49 36.38 -0.25
C CYS A 177 -12.32 36.27 -1.77
N ASP A 178 -11.14 35.86 -2.23
CA ASP A 178 -10.91 35.44 -3.62
C ASP A 178 -11.78 34.20 -3.92
N VAL A 179 -12.78 34.41 -4.77
CA VAL A 179 -13.80 33.42 -5.12
C VAL A 179 -13.18 32.15 -5.72
N GLU A 180 -12.19 32.29 -6.61
CA GLU A 180 -11.60 31.15 -7.30
C GLU A 180 -10.67 30.38 -6.36
N LEU A 181 -9.89 31.07 -5.54
CA LEU A 181 -9.09 30.43 -4.50
C LEU A 181 -9.96 29.67 -3.49
N THR A 182 -11.11 30.27 -3.11
CA THR A 182 -12.06 29.66 -2.18
C THR A 182 -12.67 28.38 -2.75
N LYS A 183 -13.12 28.41 -4.02
CA LYS A 183 -13.63 27.22 -4.73
C LYS A 183 -12.60 26.09 -4.78
N VAL A 184 -11.35 26.42 -5.10
CA VAL A 184 -10.24 25.46 -5.13
C VAL A 184 -10.01 24.84 -3.75
N ASN A 185 -9.98 25.65 -2.69
CA ASN A 185 -9.78 25.17 -1.32
C ASN A 185 -10.92 24.25 -0.87
N LEU A 186 -12.18 24.61 -1.16
CA LEU A 186 -13.34 23.77 -0.86
C LEU A 186 -13.26 22.42 -1.57
N LEU A 187 -12.94 22.42 -2.87
CA LEU A 187 -12.77 21.21 -3.65
C LEU A 187 -11.66 20.31 -3.07
N LEU A 188 -10.47 20.87 -2.81
CA LEU A 188 -9.34 20.12 -2.26
C LEU A 188 -9.65 19.55 -0.87
N HIS A 189 -10.34 20.31 -0.02
CA HIS A 189 -10.79 19.84 1.28
C HIS A 189 -11.79 18.68 1.16
N SER A 190 -12.79 18.81 0.29
CA SER A 190 -13.77 17.74 0.04
C SER A 190 -13.12 16.49 -0.55
N ILE A 191 -12.21 16.62 -1.52
CA ILE A 191 -11.44 15.49 -2.07
C ILE A 191 -10.63 14.81 -0.96
N THR A 192 -9.94 15.58 -0.13
CA THR A 192 -9.15 15.05 1.00
C THR A 192 -10.04 14.27 1.96
N LYS A 193 -11.19 14.82 2.33
CA LYS A 193 -12.17 14.19 3.22
C LYS A 193 -12.69 12.87 2.67
N VAL A 194 -13.10 12.82 1.40
CA VAL A 194 -13.65 11.58 0.81
C VAL A 194 -12.58 10.53 0.56
N SER A 195 -11.35 10.95 0.25
CA SER A 195 -10.21 10.04 0.07
C SER A 195 -9.80 9.37 1.38
N TYR A 196 -10.00 10.03 2.52
CA TYR A 196 -9.69 9.49 3.84
C TYR A 196 -10.48 8.21 4.14
N GLU A 197 -11.70 8.05 3.63
CA GLU A 197 -12.46 6.82 3.82
C GLU A 197 -11.77 5.59 3.20
N TYR A 198 -11.16 5.74 2.03
CA TYR A 198 -10.39 4.66 1.39
C TYR A 198 -9.15 4.29 2.19
N ILE A 199 -8.41 5.31 2.66
CA ILE A 199 -7.24 5.15 3.53
C ILE A 199 -7.61 4.45 4.85
N LEU A 200 -8.73 4.84 5.46
CA LEU A 200 -9.22 4.26 6.70
C LEU A 200 -9.50 2.76 6.58
N LEU A 201 -10.05 2.31 5.44
CA LEU A 201 -10.28 0.88 5.19
C LEU A 201 -8.96 0.10 5.07
N GLU A 202 -7.93 0.69 4.47
CA GLU A 202 -6.59 0.09 4.43
C GLU A 202 -5.98 0.00 5.83
N LYS A 203 -6.05 1.07 6.63
CA LYS A 203 -5.62 1.07 8.04
C LYS A 203 -6.23 -0.09 8.81
N TYR A 204 -7.56 -0.23 8.75
CA TYR A 204 -8.26 -1.33 9.44
C TYR A 204 -7.78 -2.71 8.99
N ASN A 205 -7.48 -2.85 7.69
CA ASN A 205 -6.94 -4.09 7.17
C ASN A 205 -5.53 -4.39 7.71
N ILE A 206 -4.63 -3.39 7.71
CA ILE A 206 -3.27 -3.52 8.27
C ILE A 206 -3.33 -3.91 9.76
N GLN A 207 -4.21 -3.28 10.54
CA GLN A 207 -4.42 -3.62 11.95
C GLN A 207 -4.86 -5.07 12.14
N ILE A 208 -5.81 -5.55 11.34
CA ILE A 208 -6.29 -6.93 11.41
C ILE A 208 -5.14 -7.91 11.11
N LEU A 209 -4.38 -7.64 10.05
CA LEU A 209 -3.21 -8.44 9.68
C LEU A 209 -2.16 -8.47 10.80
N GLY A 210 -1.88 -7.32 11.42
CA GLY A 210 -0.95 -7.23 12.54
C GLY A 210 -1.41 -8.07 13.75
N LYS A 211 -2.72 -8.17 13.97
CA LYS A 211 -3.27 -8.90 15.13
C LYS A 211 -3.23 -10.41 14.98
N PHE A 212 -3.26 -10.92 13.76
CA PHE A 212 -2.98 -12.34 13.52
C PHE A 212 -1.57 -12.76 13.97
N HIS A 213 -0.63 -11.81 14.10
CA HIS A 213 0.72 -12.09 14.61
C HIS A 213 1.07 -11.23 15.83
N ASN A 214 0.12 -11.03 16.77
CA ASN A 214 0.32 -10.32 18.04
C ASN A 214 0.80 -8.86 17.87
N ASN A 215 0.07 -8.06 17.09
CA ASN A 215 0.33 -6.64 16.77
C ASN A 215 1.51 -6.39 15.82
N CYS A 216 2.21 -7.43 15.37
CA CYS A 216 3.27 -7.33 14.39
C CYS A 216 2.75 -7.82 13.03
N ILE A 217 3.19 -7.21 11.93
CA ILE A 217 2.88 -7.72 10.59
C ILE A 217 3.70 -8.98 10.27
N LEU A 218 4.87 -9.11 10.89
CA LEU A 218 5.76 -10.26 10.75
C LEU A 218 5.38 -11.36 11.73
N ALA A 219 5.70 -12.60 11.39
CA ALA A 219 5.55 -13.71 12.32
C ALA A 219 6.42 -13.49 13.58
N SER A 220 5.93 -13.95 14.74
CA SER A 220 6.64 -13.78 16.02
C SER A 220 8.05 -14.40 16.01
N GLN A 221 8.25 -15.49 15.27
CA GLN A 221 9.57 -16.12 15.15
C GLN A 221 10.55 -15.26 14.36
N SER A 222 10.07 -14.59 13.31
CA SER A 222 10.92 -13.76 12.45
C SER A 222 11.22 -12.42 13.10
N SER A 223 10.24 -11.78 13.73
CA SER A 223 10.50 -10.57 14.55
C SER A 223 11.49 -10.83 15.68
N ARG A 224 11.41 -11.98 16.37
CA ARG A 224 12.40 -12.37 17.39
C ARG A 224 13.80 -12.55 16.81
N GLY A 225 13.93 -13.29 15.70
CA GLY A 225 15.24 -13.48 15.06
C GLY A 225 15.87 -12.18 14.55
N LEU A 226 15.05 -11.25 14.05
CA LEU A 226 15.50 -9.91 13.66
C LEU A 226 15.97 -9.08 14.86
N PHE A 227 15.28 -9.20 16.00
CA PHE A 227 15.68 -8.53 17.24
C PHE A 227 17.01 -9.07 17.77
N GLU A 228 17.19 -10.39 17.77
CA GLU A 228 18.44 -11.03 18.22
C GLU A 228 19.64 -10.53 17.38
N LYS A 229 19.48 -10.43 16.05
CA LYS A 229 20.49 -9.84 15.16
C LYS A 229 20.76 -8.37 15.44
N TYR A 230 19.71 -7.58 15.67
CA TYR A 230 19.88 -6.18 16.07
C TYR A 230 20.69 -6.06 17.37
N LYS A 231 20.36 -6.87 18.39
CA LYS A 231 21.07 -6.85 19.68
C LYS A 231 22.54 -7.23 19.54
N GLU A 232 22.83 -8.24 18.72
CA GLU A 232 24.19 -8.64 18.38
C GLU A 232 24.97 -7.45 17.81
N LYS A 233 24.40 -6.76 16.82
CA LYS A 233 24.99 -5.59 16.14
C LYS A 233 25.22 -4.39 17.06
N ILE A 234 24.27 -4.09 17.93
CA ILE A 234 24.44 -3.06 18.97
C ILE A 234 25.59 -3.42 19.92
N THR A 235 25.66 -4.69 20.33
CA THR A 235 26.69 -5.17 21.28
C THR A 235 28.09 -5.17 20.65
N SER A 236 28.19 -5.58 19.39
CA SER A 236 29.45 -5.61 18.64
C SER A 236 29.86 -4.26 18.05
N GLN A 237 29.02 -3.23 18.19
CA GLN A 237 29.19 -1.93 17.53
C GLN A 237 29.30 -2.03 16.00
N ASP A 238 28.65 -3.04 15.41
CA ASP A 238 28.58 -3.23 13.96
C ASP A 238 27.51 -2.28 13.36
N PRO A 239 27.90 -1.33 12.49
CA PRO A 239 26.96 -0.38 11.90
C PRO A 239 26.03 -1.01 10.86
N GLU A 240 26.28 -2.25 10.43
CA GLU A 240 25.44 -2.89 9.42
C GLU A 240 23.98 -3.02 9.92
N SER A 241 23.01 -2.55 9.15
CA SER A 241 21.60 -2.64 9.58
C SER A 241 21.05 -4.07 9.46
N THR A 242 20.11 -4.44 10.33
CA THR A 242 19.23 -5.61 10.11
C THR A 242 18.17 -5.23 9.08
N LYS A 243 18.18 -5.84 7.90
CA LYS A 243 17.42 -5.34 6.74
C LYS A 243 16.22 -6.22 6.38
N VAL A 244 15.09 -5.58 6.10
CA VAL A 244 13.87 -6.21 5.61
C VAL A 244 13.51 -5.62 4.24
N LEU A 245 13.26 -6.48 3.25
CA LEU A 245 12.77 -6.09 1.94
C LEU A 245 11.27 -6.40 1.82
N ILE A 246 10.44 -5.39 1.62
CA ILE A 246 9.06 -5.53 1.17
C ILE A 246 9.08 -5.56 -0.35
N TYR A 247 8.77 -6.72 -0.93
CA TYR A 247 8.77 -6.85 -2.38
C TYR A 247 7.42 -6.47 -2.99
N ASN A 248 7.42 -5.37 -3.76
CA ASN A 248 6.34 -4.79 -4.54
C ASN A 248 4.93 -5.05 -3.97
N THR A 249 4.61 -4.36 -2.89
CA THR A 249 3.31 -4.53 -2.25
C THR A 249 2.22 -3.73 -2.97
N PHE A 250 1.02 -4.32 -3.09
CA PHE A 250 -0.17 -3.62 -3.55
C PHE A 250 -0.83 -2.71 -2.48
N TYR A 251 -0.31 -2.65 -1.25
CA TYR A 251 -0.74 -1.66 -0.25
C TYR A 251 -0.13 -0.29 -0.51
N SER A 252 -0.67 0.76 0.09
CA SER A 252 0.05 2.05 0.14
C SER A 252 1.26 1.95 1.08
N VAL A 253 2.08 3.02 1.07
CA VAL A 253 3.28 3.12 1.92
C VAL A 253 2.99 2.95 3.41
N GLN A 254 1.74 3.14 3.85
CA GLN A 254 1.32 2.92 5.23
C GLN A 254 1.65 1.51 5.73
N TYR A 255 1.68 0.52 4.83
CA TYR A 255 2.10 -0.83 5.18
C TYR A 255 3.59 -0.89 5.55
N GLY A 256 4.45 -0.29 4.73
CA GLY A 256 5.88 -0.18 5.01
C GLY A 256 6.18 0.69 6.24
N TRP A 257 5.46 1.80 6.39
CA TRP A 257 5.56 2.65 7.58
C TRP A 257 5.13 1.94 8.86
N TYR A 258 4.03 1.17 8.80
CA TYR A 258 3.58 0.37 9.94
C TYR A 258 4.66 -0.63 10.33
N LEU A 259 5.25 -1.35 9.37
CA LEU A 259 6.33 -2.29 9.66
C LEU A 259 7.53 -1.60 10.30
N ALA A 260 7.98 -0.48 9.72
CA ALA A 260 9.15 0.26 10.19
C ALA A 260 8.96 0.82 11.61
N LEU A 261 7.76 1.27 11.97
CA LEU A 261 7.47 1.79 13.31
C LEU A 261 7.16 0.70 14.34
N THR A 262 6.47 -0.37 13.93
CA THR A 262 6.13 -1.47 14.84
C THR A 262 7.25 -2.48 15.02
N VAL A 263 8.27 -2.46 14.15
CA VAL A 263 9.52 -3.24 14.28
C VAL A 263 10.67 -2.23 14.15
N PRO A 264 10.88 -1.36 15.15
CA PRO A 264 11.76 -0.20 15.02
C PRO A 264 13.23 -0.56 14.84
N PHE A 265 13.64 -1.77 15.22
CA PHE A 265 15.02 -2.24 15.18
C PHE A 265 15.46 -2.83 13.83
N VAL A 266 14.65 -2.67 12.77
CA VAL A 266 15.03 -3.05 11.40
C VAL A 266 15.02 -1.86 10.46
N ARG A 267 15.83 -1.94 9.39
CA ARG A 267 15.76 -1.05 8.24
C ARG A 267 14.87 -1.68 7.17
N VAL A 268 13.81 -0.99 6.78
CA VAL A 268 12.79 -1.47 5.84
C VAL A 268 12.99 -0.83 4.48
N PHE A 269 13.12 -1.68 3.46
CA PHE A 269 13.20 -1.29 2.05
C PHE A 269 11.92 -1.74 1.36
N GLU A 270 11.30 -0.87 0.56
CA GLU A 270 10.15 -1.25 -0.27
C GLU A 270 10.50 -1.12 -1.75
N THR A 271 10.40 -2.22 -2.50
CA THR A 271 10.65 -2.22 -3.94
C THR A 271 9.42 -1.81 -4.73
N ASN A 272 9.66 -1.40 -5.98
CA ASN A 272 8.62 -1.18 -6.97
C ASN A 272 8.93 -2.01 -8.22
N ILE A 273 7.93 -2.72 -8.75
CA ILE A 273 8.12 -3.57 -9.93
C ILE A 273 8.54 -2.80 -11.18
N TYR A 274 8.22 -1.52 -11.27
CA TYR A 274 8.66 -0.67 -12.38
C TYR A 274 10.18 -0.42 -12.41
N ALA A 275 10.91 -0.83 -11.38
CA ALA A 275 12.37 -0.86 -11.39
C ALA A 275 12.93 -2.01 -12.26
N GLU A 276 12.13 -3.04 -12.52
CA GLU A 276 12.53 -4.19 -13.34
C GLU A 276 12.19 -3.95 -14.81
N ASN A 277 13.07 -4.42 -15.68
CA ASN A 277 12.81 -4.45 -17.12
C ASN A 277 12.19 -5.80 -17.50
N PRO A 278 10.93 -5.85 -17.98
CA PRO A 278 10.27 -7.08 -18.40
C PRO A 278 11.09 -7.90 -19.39
N LYS A 279 11.77 -7.24 -20.34
CA LYS A 279 12.60 -7.93 -21.35
C LYS A 279 13.80 -8.65 -20.75
N ILE A 280 14.26 -8.20 -19.58
CA ILE A 280 15.41 -8.78 -18.88
C ILE A 280 14.91 -9.82 -17.86
N ILE A 281 13.93 -9.49 -17.04
CA ILE A 281 13.44 -10.37 -15.97
C ILE A 281 12.60 -11.56 -16.47
N ASP A 282 12.17 -11.55 -17.74
CA ASP A 282 11.53 -12.70 -18.38
C ASP A 282 12.54 -13.64 -19.09
N ASP A 283 13.82 -13.28 -19.16
CA ASP A 283 14.88 -14.05 -19.84
C ASP A 283 16.03 -14.40 -18.88
N SER A 284 16.14 -15.69 -18.54
CA SER A 284 17.11 -16.15 -17.55
C SER A 284 18.57 -16.02 -17.99
N GLU A 285 18.87 -16.11 -19.28
CA GLU A 285 20.23 -16.03 -19.79
C GLU A 285 20.68 -14.57 -19.83
N LEU A 286 19.81 -13.70 -20.37
CA LEU A 286 20.06 -12.27 -20.41
C LEU A 286 20.15 -11.68 -19.00
N TYR A 287 19.27 -12.10 -18.08
CA TYR A 287 19.32 -11.66 -16.69
C TYR A 287 20.66 -12.00 -16.04
N ALA A 288 21.15 -13.24 -16.20
CA ALA A 288 22.42 -13.67 -15.63
C ALA A 288 23.62 -12.89 -16.20
N GLU A 289 23.61 -12.60 -17.51
CA GLU A 289 24.65 -11.76 -18.13
C GLU A 289 24.68 -10.36 -17.52
N ILE A 290 23.51 -9.73 -17.37
CA ILE A 290 23.39 -8.38 -16.82
C ILE A 290 23.73 -8.34 -15.33
N GLU A 291 23.22 -9.29 -14.54
CA GLU A 291 23.48 -9.42 -13.11
C GLU A 291 24.99 -9.51 -12.83
N SER A 292 25.74 -10.24 -13.66
CA SER A 292 27.19 -10.41 -13.49
C SER A 292 28.02 -9.14 -13.77
N ARG A 293 27.48 -8.20 -14.57
CA ARG A 293 28.19 -6.99 -15.01
C ARG A 293 27.72 -5.72 -14.29
N ILE A 294 26.50 -5.73 -13.76
CA ILE A 294 25.91 -4.55 -13.15
C ILE A 294 26.62 -4.22 -11.83
N ARG A 295 26.88 -2.93 -11.62
CA ARG A 295 27.46 -2.46 -10.35
C ARG A 295 26.47 -2.74 -9.23
N LYS A 296 26.95 -3.39 -8.16
CA LYS A 296 26.13 -3.61 -6.98
C LYS A 296 26.07 -2.37 -6.09
N GLN A 297 24.92 -2.13 -5.49
CA GLN A 297 24.70 -1.04 -4.57
C GLN A 297 25.21 -1.41 -3.17
N SER A 298 26.08 -0.56 -2.64
CA SER A 298 26.56 -0.67 -1.27
C SER A 298 25.68 0.13 -0.32
N PHE A 299 25.37 -0.45 0.84
CA PHE A 299 24.60 0.22 1.90
C PHE A 299 25.46 0.78 3.04
N VAL A 300 26.78 0.52 3.03
CA VAL A 300 27.70 0.77 4.16
C VAL A 300 27.59 2.18 4.74
N GLU A 301 27.63 3.22 3.91
CA GLU A 301 27.56 4.61 4.38
C GLU A 301 26.21 4.93 5.02
N SER A 302 25.13 4.55 4.34
CA SER A 302 23.77 4.79 4.83
C SER A 302 23.43 3.96 6.08
N ASP A 303 23.97 2.75 6.19
CA ASP A 303 23.86 1.90 7.38
C ASP A 303 24.55 2.56 8.57
N LYS A 304 25.77 3.08 8.37
CA LYS A 304 26.51 3.80 9.41
C LYS A 304 25.76 5.03 9.92
N LEU A 305 25.23 5.85 9.00
CA LEU A 305 24.43 7.02 9.36
C LEU A 305 23.20 6.62 10.18
N LEU A 306 22.44 5.62 9.72
CA LEU A 306 21.24 5.16 10.42
C LEU A 306 21.57 4.52 11.78
N PHE A 307 22.71 3.85 11.89
CA PHE A 307 23.18 3.26 13.13
C PHE A 307 23.46 4.32 14.21
N ASP A 308 24.19 5.36 13.84
CA ASP A 308 24.58 6.44 14.74
C ASP A 308 23.38 7.36 15.08
N ASP A 309 22.53 7.68 14.10
CA ASP A 309 21.42 8.61 14.29
C ASP A 309 20.18 7.98 14.91
N TYR A 310 19.97 6.67 14.72
CA TYR A 310 18.72 6.01 15.06
C TYR A 310 18.89 4.70 15.88
N PHE A 311 19.56 3.67 15.35
CA PHE A 311 19.52 2.34 16.01
C PHE A 311 20.16 2.30 17.40
N LYS A 312 21.28 2.98 17.61
CA LYS A 312 21.92 3.08 18.93
C LYS A 312 21.04 3.75 19.99
N LYS A 313 20.08 4.59 19.57
CA LYS A 313 19.20 5.37 20.47
C LYS A 313 17.94 4.61 20.87
N LEU A 314 17.62 3.48 20.24
CA LEU A 314 16.43 2.69 20.57
C LEU A 314 16.52 2.00 21.95
N GLN A 315 17.74 1.70 22.42
CA GLN A 315 18.05 1.23 23.78
C GLN A 315 17.30 -0.02 24.30
N PHE A 316 16.61 -0.80 23.46
CA PHE A 316 15.96 -2.05 23.90
C PHE A 316 16.96 -3.02 24.55
N GLU A 317 16.66 -3.50 25.76
CA GLU A 317 17.45 -4.51 26.46
C GLU A 317 17.04 -5.92 26.05
N GLU A 318 15.74 -6.19 26.08
CA GLU A 318 15.16 -7.53 25.84
C GLU A 318 14.03 -7.52 24.80
N PHE A 319 13.79 -8.68 24.18
CA PHE A 319 12.68 -8.84 23.24
C PHE A 319 11.30 -8.70 23.93
N SER A 320 11.22 -9.09 25.20
CA SER A 320 10.04 -8.97 26.06
C SER A 320 9.59 -7.52 26.22
N GLU A 321 10.56 -6.62 26.44
CA GLU A 321 10.38 -5.18 26.56
C GLU A 321 9.71 -4.62 25.30
N TYR A 322 10.33 -4.83 24.15
CA TYR A 322 9.78 -4.46 22.84
C TYR A 322 8.36 -5.03 22.64
N LYS A 323 8.18 -6.32 22.87
CA LYS A 323 6.91 -7.01 22.60
C LYS A 323 5.76 -6.47 23.46
N SER A 324 6.07 -5.95 24.65
CA SER A 324 5.09 -5.36 25.56
C SER A 324 4.75 -3.90 25.22
N MET A 325 5.53 -3.24 24.36
CA MET A 325 5.30 -1.84 24.03
C MET A 325 4.05 -1.66 23.16
N PRO A 326 3.11 -0.77 23.54
CA PRO A 326 2.00 -0.40 22.69
C PRO A 326 2.48 0.48 21.51
N PRO A 327 1.72 0.53 20.40
CA PRO A 327 2.05 1.37 19.24
C PRO A 327 2.33 2.84 19.58
N GLU A 328 1.57 3.42 20.51
CA GLU A 328 1.79 4.78 21.01
C GLU A 328 3.22 5.03 21.52
N LYS A 329 3.76 4.11 22.34
CA LYS A 329 5.12 4.23 22.85
C LYS A 329 6.16 4.11 21.74
N LEU A 330 5.92 3.23 20.77
CA LEU A 330 6.81 3.07 19.61
C LEU A 330 6.82 4.33 18.74
N VAL A 331 5.65 4.95 18.52
CA VAL A 331 5.54 6.22 17.79
C VAL A 331 6.24 7.35 18.55
N ASN A 332 6.01 7.48 19.85
CA ASN A 332 6.65 8.52 20.67
C ASN A 332 8.17 8.38 20.69
N MET A 333 8.67 7.14 20.79
CA MET A 333 10.10 6.85 20.67
C MET A 333 10.65 7.26 19.29
N ALA A 334 9.97 6.88 18.20
CA ALA A 334 10.38 7.26 16.86
C ALA A 334 10.40 8.78 16.65
N LYS A 335 9.36 9.50 17.14
CA LYS A 335 9.30 10.98 17.10
C LYS A 335 10.45 11.61 17.90
N ALA A 336 10.76 11.09 19.08
CA ALA A 336 11.86 11.61 19.90
C ALA A 336 13.20 11.47 19.20
N VAL A 337 13.51 10.28 18.66
CA VAL A 337 14.76 10.03 17.94
C VAL A 337 14.88 10.90 16.68
N ASP A 338 13.79 11.04 15.91
CA ASP A 338 13.75 11.83 14.68
C ASP A 338 13.93 13.33 14.95
N ASN A 339 13.28 13.86 15.99
CA ASN A 339 13.40 15.25 16.41
C ASN A 339 14.78 15.59 17.01
N GLU A 340 15.53 14.60 17.48
CA GLU A 340 16.92 14.76 17.94
C GLU A 340 17.95 14.54 16.82
N SER A 341 17.52 14.23 15.60
CA SER A 341 18.43 14.00 14.48
C SER A 341 19.00 15.32 13.94
N ALA A 342 20.26 15.26 13.46
CA ALA A 342 20.92 16.43 12.87
C ALA A 342 20.18 16.99 11.64
N LYS A 343 19.38 16.16 10.98
CA LYS A 343 18.59 16.50 9.79
C LYS A 343 17.59 17.64 10.02
N TYR A 344 17.14 17.82 11.25
CA TYR A 344 16.14 18.84 11.62
C TYR A 344 16.68 19.87 12.61
N SER A 345 18.01 19.99 12.72
CA SER A 345 18.66 20.97 13.60
C SER A 345 18.35 22.42 13.23
N ASP A 346 18.16 22.69 11.92
CA ASP A 346 17.90 24.04 11.39
C ASP A 346 16.41 24.38 11.20
N VAL A 347 15.48 23.46 11.53
CA VAL A 347 14.04 23.71 11.34
C VAL A 347 13.47 24.54 12.49
N ASN A 348 12.84 25.66 12.16
CA ASN A 348 12.21 26.55 13.14
C ASN A 348 10.97 25.90 13.76
N ARG A 349 11.13 25.30 14.95
CA ARG A 349 10.06 24.59 15.67
C ARG A 349 8.90 25.49 16.10
N HIS A 350 9.08 26.81 16.11
CA HIS A 350 8.05 27.79 16.48
C HIS A 350 7.07 28.11 15.33
N GLU A 351 7.36 27.71 14.09
CA GLU A 351 6.48 27.96 12.93
C GLU A 351 5.33 26.94 12.80
N TYR A 352 5.34 25.86 13.60
CA TYR A 352 4.25 24.89 13.66
C TYR A 352 3.65 24.84 15.07
N PRO A 353 2.32 24.97 15.20
CA PRO A 353 1.66 25.10 16.51
C PRO A 353 1.59 23.80 17.33
N ASP A 354 2.06 22.66 16.80
CA ASP A 354 2.00 21.37 17.49
C ASP A 354 3.41 20.82 17.81
N PRO A 355 3.85 20.84 19.08
CA PRO A 355 5.12 20.26 19.52
C PRO A 355 5.21 18.73 19.35
N SER A 356 4.08 18.06 19.07
CA SER A 356 4.00 16.61 18.86
C SER A 356 4.10 16.19 17.39
N ALA A 357 4.16 17.15 16.45
CA ALA A 357 4.33 16.87 15.03
C ALA A 357 5.80 16.51 14.69
N SER A 358 5.99 15.55 13.78
CA SER A 358 7.29 15.23 13.19
C SER A 358 7.53 16.10 11.95
N PHE A 359 8.76 16.53 11.76
CA PHE A 359 9.22 17.23 10.54
C PHE A 359 9.47 16.27 9.37
N SER A 360 9.35 14.95 9.60
CA SER A 360 9.53 13.93 8.59
C SER A 360 8.29 13.68 7.75
N HIS A 361 8.51 13.06 6.59
CA HIS A 361 7.48 12.58 5.69
C HIS A 361 7.43 11.04 5.59
N LYS A 362 8.28 10.35 6.36
CA LYS A 362 8.38 8.89 6.47
C LYS A 362 9.25 8.51 7.70
N PRO A 363 9.22 7.26 8.19
CA PRO A 363 10.13 6.78 9.22
C PRO A 363 11.61 6.85 8.79
N MET A 364 12.52 7.13 9.73
CA MET A 364 13.97 7.21 9.46
C MET A 364 14.54 5.89 8.93
N ASN A 365 14.05 4.77 9.44
CA ASN A 365 14.46 3.42 9.08
C ASN A 365 13.68 2.83 7.90
N PHE A 366 13.00 3.65 7.10
CA PHE A 366 12.26 3.22 5.90
C PHE A 366 12.79 3.89 4.64
N GLU A 367 12.91 3.17 3.53
CA GLU A 367 13.19 3.76 2.21
C GLU A 367 12.58 2.97 1.04
N PHE A 368 12.33 3.67 -0.05
CA PHE A 368 11.98 3.05 -1.32
C PHE A 368 13.23 2.64 -2.08
N TYR A 369 13.28 1.39 -2.51
CA TYR A 369 14.29 0.85 -3.40
C TYR A 369 13.76 0.86 -4.84
N SER A 370 14.34 1.70 -5.70
CA SER A 370 13.83 1.91 -7.07
C SER A 370 14.70 1.30 -8.16
N GLU A 371 15.67 0.47 -7.81
CA GLU A 371 16.54 -0.22 -8.77
C GLU A 371 16.18 -1.71 -8.85
N SER A 372 16.67 -2.38 -9.90
CA SER A 372 16.44 -3.81 -10.12
C SER A 372 17.08 -4.64 -9.00
N LEU A 373 16.47 -5.77 -8.64
CA LEU A 373 17.03 -6.75 -7.71
C LEU A 373 18.47 -7.18 -8.09
N SER A 374 18.79 -7.16 -9.39
CA SER A 374 20.13 -7.44 -9.91
C SER A 374 21.21 -6.50 -9.36
N THR A 375 20.85 -5.27 -8.95
CA THR A 375 21.79 -4.30 -8.37
C THR A 375 22.04 -4.53 -6.88
N LEU A 376 21.27 -5.38 -6.20
CA LEU A 376 21.50 -5.72 -4.81
C LEU A 376 22.67 -6.70 -4.65
N GLU A 377 23.53 -6.46 -3.67
CA GLU A 377 24.59 -7.41 -3.30
C GLU A 377 23.99 -8.71 -2.73
N SER A 378 24.67 -9.83 -2.99
CA SER A 378 24.33 -11.12 -2.39
C SER A 378 24.45 -11.04 -0.86
N ASN A 379 23.58 -11.72 -0.13
CA ASN A 379 23.58 -11.73 1.34
C ASN A 379 23.42 -10.32 1.98
N SER A 380 22.56 -9.46 1.43
CA SER A 380 22.26 -8.13 1.98
C SER A 380 21.11 -8.12 2.99
N PHE A 381 20.11 -8.99 2.84
CA PHE A 381 18.84 -8.91 3.58
C PHE A 381 18.65 -10.05 4.57
N ASP A 382 18.03 -9.74 5.70
CA ASP A 382 17.69 -10.71 6.74
C ASP A 382 16.29 -11.32 6.55
N LEU A 383 15.40 -10.57 5.92
CA LEU A 383 14.03 -10.98 5.61
C LEU A 383 13.57 -10.35 4.30
N ILE A 384 12.90 -11.15 3.47
CA ILE A 384 12.08 -10.67 2.36
C ILE A 384 10.63 -10.98 2.72
N HIS A 385 9.75 -10.01 2.59
CA HIS A 385 8.34 -10.12 2.93
C HIS A 385 7.47 -9.72 1.73
N SER A 386 6.58 -10.59 1.28
CA SER A 386 5.67 -10.30 0.16
C SER A 386 4.28 -10.91 0.37
N ARG A 387 3.25 -10.08 0.56
CA ARG A 387 1.87 -10.54 0.86
C ARG A 387 1.06 -10.96 -0.36
N ASP A 388 1.49 -10.48 -1.50
CA ASP A 388 0.71 -10.47 -2.73
C ASP A 388 1.52 -11.02 -3.89
N LEU A 389 2.52 -11.85 -3.58
CA LEU A 389 3.44 -12.43 -4.55
C LEU A 389 2.72 -13.09 -5.75
N GLN A 390 1.53 -13.68 -5.53
CA GLN A 390 0.68 -14.25 -6.59
C GLN A 390 0.23 -13.24 -7.67
N LEU A 391 0.23 -11.96 -7.35
CA LEU A 391 -0.11 -10.85 -8.25
C LEU A 391 1.14 -10.19 -8.85
N GLN A 392 2.32 -10.53 -8.33
CA GLN A 392 3.60 -9.93 -8.71
C GLN A 392 4.47 -10.84 -9.58
N LEU A 393 4.14 -12.14 -9.64
CA LEU A 393 4.88 -13.12 -10.44
C LEU A 393 4.07 -13.58 -11.66
N THR A 394 4.78 -13.83 -12.75
CA THR A 394 4.27 -14.38 -14.01
C THR A 394 4.93 -15.73 -14.29
N PRO A 395 4.38 -16.55 -15.21
CA PRO A 395 5.01 -17.80 -15.64
C PRO A 395 6.44 -17.63 -16.18
N THR A 396 6.81 -16.43 -16.64
CA THR A 396 8.11 -16.14 -17.23
C THR A 396 9.14 -15.64 -16.21
N ASN A 397 8.72 -14.87 -15.20
CA ASN A 397 9.68 -14.21 -14.29
C ASN A 397 9.90 -14.93 -12.94
N TYR A 398 8.99 -15.83 -12.52
CA TYR A 398 8.95 -16.29 -11.13
C TYR A 398 10.23 -16.97 -10.68
N LYS A 399 10.84 -17.79 -11.54
CA LYS A 399 12.10 -18.50 -11.22
C LYS A 399 13.24 -17.53 -10.96
N ILE A 400 13.35 -16.49 -11.80
CA ILE A 400 14.40 -15.48 -11.68
C ILE A 400 14.22 -14.70 -10.38
N VAL A 401 13.01 -14.20 -10.11
CA VAL A 401 12.70 -13.45 -8.88
C VAL A 401 12.97 -14.28 -7.62
N LEU A 402 12.55 -15.55 -7.58
CA LEU A 402 12.76 -16.41 -6.41
C LEU A 402 14.24 -16.76 -6.20
N ARG A 403 15.02 -16.91 -7.27
CA ARG A 403 16.49 -17.09 -7.17
C ARG A 403 17.18 -15.83 -6.68
N GLU A 404 16.73 -14.66 -7.12
CA GLU A 404 17.23 -13.38 -6.62
C GLU A 404 16.92 -13.20 -5.14
N PHE A 405 15.72 -13.58 -4.69
CA PHE A 405 15.39 -13.61 -3.27
C PHE A 405 16.36 -14.48 -2.48
N TYR A 406 16.67 -15.68 -2.96
CA TYR A 406 17.67 -16.53 -2.33
C TYR A 406 19.07 -15.90 -2.34
N ARG A 407 19.49 -15.31 -3.46
CA ARG A 407 20.81 -14.68 -3.62
C ARG A 407 21.01 -13.53 -2.63
N ILE A 408 20.05 -12.61 -2.55
CA ILE A 408 20.15 -11.41 -1.72
C ILE A 408 19.88 -11.68 -0.23
N LEU A 409 19.20 -12.78 0.12
CA LEU A 409 19.07 -13.19 1.52
C LEU A 409 20.41 -13.61 2.10
N LYS A 410 20.68 -13.19 3.34
CA LYS A 410 21.77 -13.72 4.16
C LYS A 410 21.54 -15.17 4.50
N VAL A 411 22.61 -15.88 4.83
CA VAL A 411 22.51 -17.18 5.49
C VAL A 411 21.63 -17.07 6.74
N GLY A 412 20.67 -17.97 6.88
CA GLY A 412 19.65 -17.93 7.94
C GLY A 412 18.55 -16.88 7.74
N GLY A 413 18.66 -16.02 6.72
CA GLY A 413 17.62 -15.10 6.30
C GLY A 413 16.40 -15.84 5.73
N LYS A 414 15.24 -15.16 5.73
CA LYS A 414 13.96 -15.79 5.41
C LYS A 414 13.20 -15.06 4.31
N LEU A 415 12.45 -15.81 3.53
CA LEU A 415 11.37 -15.31 2.68
C LEU A 415 10.04 -15.67 3.34
N GLU A 416 9.22 -14.67 3.65
CA GLU A 416 7.86 -14.83 4.17
C GLU A 416 6.83 -14.35 3.14
N THR A 417 5.90 -15.23 2.77
CA THR A 417 4.84 -14.92 1.81
C THR A 417 3.46 -15.26 2.37
N PRO A 418 2.87 -14.36 3.18
CA PRO A 418 1.52 -14.55 3.70
C PRO A 418 0.47 -14.12 2.67
N ILE A 419 -0.33 -15.07 2.21
CA ILE A 419 -1.29 -14.93 1.11
C ILE A 419 -2.70 -15.19 1.63
N VAL A 420 -3.63 -14.30 1.30
CA VAL A 420 -5.07 -14.55 1.48
C VAL A 420 -5.62 -15.12 0.19
N LYS A 421 -6.27 -16.28 0.29
CA LYS A 421 -6.90 -16.99 -0.81
C LYS A 421 -8.38 -17.16 -0.54
N TYR A 422 -9.20 -16.88 -1.55
CA TYR A 422 -10.63 -17.17 -1.49
C TYR A 422 -10.85 -18.66 -1.77
N GLY A 423 -11.74 -19.29 -1.02
CA GLY A 423 -12.26 -20.61 -1.36
C GLY A 423 -13.68 -20.52 -1.93
N ASN A 424 -14.22 -21.70 -2.26
CA ASN A 424 -15.51 -21.84 -2.94
C ASN A 424 -16.69 -21.68 -1.97
N GLU A 425 -17.86 -21.37 -2.52
CA GLU A 425 -19.11 -21.09 -1.78
C GLU A 425 -19.63 -22.28 -0.93
N SER A 426 -19.07 -23.50 -1.07
CA SER A 426 -19.38 -24.61 -0.16
C SER A 426 -18.22 -25.60 0.04
N ILE A 427 -18.05 -26.09 1.30
CA ILE A 427 -17.19 -27.23 1.64
C ILE A 427 -17.54 -28.47 0.79
N PHE A 428 -18.82 -28.65 0.48
CA PHE A 428 -19.36 -29.86 -0.13
C PHE A 428 -19.04 -30.01 -1.62
N GLN A 429 -18.69 -28.92 -2.31
CA GLN A 429 -18.19 -29.00 -3.70
C GLN A 429 -16.69 -29.29 -3.75
N GLY A 430 -15.88 -28.65 -2.89
CA GLY A 430 -14.43 -28.91 -2.84
C GLY A 430 -14.08 -30.35 -2.41
N ALA A 431 -14.92 -30.97 -1.59
CA ALA A 431 -14.74 -32.36 -1.16
C ALA A 431 -15.08 -33.40 -2.24
N LYS A 432 -15.88 -33.04 -3.27
CA LYS A 432 -16.25 -33.97 -4.35
C LYS A 432 -15.19 -34.09 -5.45
N ASP A 433 -14.47 -33.00 -5.73
CA ASP A 433 -13.52 -32.96 -6.86
C ASP A 433 -12.05 -33.04 -6.43
N GLY A 434 -11.76 -33.14 -5.12
CA GLY A 434 -10.41 -33.38 -4.59
C GLY A 434 -9.36 -32.30 -4.91
N LYS A 435 -9.77 -31.20 -5.55
CA LYS A 435 -8.90 -30.07 -5.91
C LYS A 435 -9.64 -28.77 -5.60
N PRO A 436 -9.06 -27.86 -4.79
CA PRO A 436 -9.58 -26.51 -4.69
C PRO A 436 -9.61 -25.90 -6.09
N GLN A 437 -10.75 -25.39 -6.56
CA GLN A 437 -10.76 -24.48 -7.71
C GLN A 437 -10.34 -23.08 -7.20
N TRP A 438 -9.60 -22.32 -8.01
CA TRP A 438 -8.80 -21.17 -7.56
C TRP A 438 -9.34 -19.83 -8.06
N ASP A 439 -10.64 -19.56 -7.85
CA ASP A 439 -11.28 -18.31 -8.28
C ASP A 439 -11.26 -17.24 -7.18
N PHE A 440 -10.92 -15.99 -7.53
CA PHE A 440 -11.00 -14.84 -6.63
C PHE A 440 -12.37 -14.17 -6.75
N MET A 441 -13.35 -14.57 -5.94
CA MET A 441 -14.70 -13.96 -5.94
C MET A 441 -15.33 -13.83 -7.34
N GLU A 442 -15.13 -14.86 -8.18
CA GLU A 442 -15.62 -14.91 -9.57
C GLU A 442 -14.92 -13.93 -10.54
N ILE A 443 -13.89 -13.17 -10.11
CA ILE A 443 -12.93 -12.61 -11.07
C ILE A 443 -11.97 -13.71 -11.46
N ASP A 444 -12.07 -14.10 -12.72
CA ASP A 444 -10.97 -14.79 -13.37
C ASP A 444 -9.84 -13.79 -13.60
N LEU A 445 -8.88 -13.77 -12.66
CA LEU A 445 -7.69 -12.92 -12.71
C LEU A 445 -6.85 -13.21 -13.96
N ALA A 446 -6.98 -14.39 -14.58
CA ALA A 446 -6.27 -14.73 -15.81
C ALA A 446 -6.69 -13.87 -17.00
N ASN A 447 -7.91 -13.29 -16.97
CA ASN A 447 -8.35 -12.34 -17.99
C ASN A 447 -7.63 -10.99 -17.92
N PHE A 448 -7.03 -10.66 -16.78
CA PHE A 448 -6.41 -9.35 -16.54
C PHE A 448 -4.89 -9.43 -16.35
N LEU A 449 -4.38 -10.56 -15.89
CA LEU A 449 -2.99 -10.80 -15.55
C LEU A 449 -2.52 -12.14 -16.10
N LYS A 450 -1.23 -12.22 -16.43
CA LYS A 450 -0.56 -13.50 -16.69
C LYS A 450 -0.27 -14.22 -15.38
N ILE A 451 -1.32 -14.73 -14.72
CA ILE A 451 -1.19 -15.46 -13.45
C ILE A 451 -0.57 -16.84 -13.66
N ILE A 452 0.10 -17.35 -12.64
CA ILE A 452 0.62 -18.72 -12.61
C ILE A 452 -0.49 -19.66 -12.14
N PRO A 453 -0.90 -20.66 -12.95
CA PRO A 453 -1.88 -21.66 -12.52
C PRO A 453 -1.36 -22.46 -11.31
N ASN A 454 -2.25 -22.82 -10.38
CA ASN A 454 -1.89 -23.54 -9.15
C ASN A 454 -0.72 -22.88 -8.39
N PHE A 455 -0.71 -21.54 -8.33
CA PHE A 455 0.40 -20.72 -7.82
C PHE A 455 1.08 -21.26 -6.56
N ILE A 456 0.32 -21.70 -5.55
CA ILE A 456 0.88 -22.21 -4.29
C ILE A 456 1.70 -23.48 -4.51
N GLU A 457 1.23 -24.41 -5.33
CA GLU A 457 1.95 -25.66 -5.63
C GLU A 457 3.22 -25.36 -6.43
N VAL A 458 3.12 -24.54 -7.47
CA VAL A 458 4.27 -24.11 -8.29
C VAL A 458 5.31 -23.41 -7.44
N LEU A 459 4.88 -22.48 -6.57
CA LEU A 459 5.75 -21.76 -5.66
C LEU A 459 6.45 -22.70 -4.68
N LEU A 460 5.73 -23.66 -4.07
CA LEU A 460 6.33 -24.62 -3.14
C LEU A 460 7.38 -25.50 -3.81
N VAL A 461 7.11 -26.00 -5.03
CA VAL A 461 8.06 -26.81 -5.80
C VAL A 461 9.35 -26.03 -6.05
N GLU A 462 9.23 -24.80 -6.54
CA GLU A 462 10.39 -23.96 -6.84
C GLU A 462 11.16 -23.57 -5.56
N LEU A 463 10.45 -23.24 -4.47
CA LEU A 463 11.10 -22.95 -3.19
C LEU A 463 11.81 -24.18 -2.61
N TYR A 464 11.26 -25.38 -2.76
CA TYR A 464 11.94 -26.60 -2.34
C TYR A 464 13.20 -26.87 -3.14
N GLU A 465 13.22 -26.53 -4.43
CA GLU A 465 14.39 -26.62 -5.30
C GLU A 465 15.48 -25.62 -4.86
N ILE A 466 15.11 -24.36 -4.64
CA ILE A 466 16.05 -23.28 -4.35
C ILE A 466 16.55 -23.31 -2.89
N PHE A 467 15.65 -23.46 -1.92
CA PHE A 467 15.97 -23.38 -0.50
C PHE A 467 16.22 -24.76 0.14
N GLY A 468 15.80 -25.84 -0.52
CA GLY A 468 15.85 -27.20 0.03
C GLY A 468 14.59 -27.55 0.83
N LYS A 469 14.14 -28.81 0.68
CA LYS A 469 12.88 -29.31 1.29
C LYS A 469 12.78 -29.13 2.80
N GLY A 470 13.89 -29.27 3.53
CA GLY A 470 13.92 -29.12 4.99
C GLY A 470 13.80 -27.67 5.49
N ASN A 471 13.94 -26.69 4.59
CA ASN A 471 14.03 -25.27 4.94
C ASN A 471 12.78 -24.47 4.56
N VAL A 472 11.76 -25.11 4.01
CA VAL A 472 10.50 -24.48 3.61
C VAL A 472 9.37 -25.00 4.49
N LYS A 473 8.68 -24.06 5.15
CA LYS A 473 7.52 -24.32 6.00
C LYS A 473 6.27 -23.76 5.36
N PHE A 474 5.19 -24.52 5.46
CA PHE A 474 3.88 -24.18 4.92
C PHE A 474 2.84 -24.28 6.03
N SER A 475 2.02 -23.24 6.17
CA SER A 475 0.94 -23.20 7.15
C SER A 475 -0.33 -22.62 6.53
N VAL A 476 -1.47 -23.18 6.92
CA VAL A 476 -2.79 -22.77 6.41
C VAL A 476 -3.72 -22.57 7.59
N VAL A 477 -4.40 -21.42 7.61
CA VAL A 477 -5.44 -21.08 8.56
C VAL A 477 -6.75 -20.89 7.82
N LEU A 478 -7.81 -21.49 8.35
CA LEU A 478 -9.16 -21.36 7.81
C LEU A 478 -9.74 -19.99 8.21
N LEU A 479 -10.20 -19.22 7.23
CA LEU A 479 -10.89 -17.95 7.43
C LEU A 479 -12.39 -18.17 7.17
N SER A 480 -13.17 -18.30 8.24
CA SER A 480 -14.63 -18.39 8.14
C SER A 480 -15.26 -17.01 7.98
N SER A 481 -16.16 -16.86 7.00
CA SER A 481 -16.94 -15.64 6.77
C SER A 481 -17.95 -15.32 7.88
N SER A 482 -18.21 -16.26 8.79
CA SER A 482 -19.04 -16.02 9.99
C SER A 482 -18.36 -15.12 11.02
N ASN A 483 -17.03 -15.01 10.98
CA ASN A 483 -16.28 -14.10 11.83
C ASN A 483 -16.20 -12.71 11.16
N GLU A 484 -16.63 -11.65 11.87
CA GLU A 484 -16.67 -10.28 11.32
C GLU A 484 -15.28 -9.76 10.88
N VAL A 485 -14.21 -10.12 11.58
CA VAL A 485 -12.83 -9.71 11.25
C VAL A 485 -12.39 -10.36 9.93
N ASN A 486 -12.62 -11.66 9.79
CA ASN A 486 -12.34 -12.38 8.54
C ASN A 486 -13.20 -11.85 7.41
N ASN A 487 -14.49 -11.59 7.67
CA ASN A 487 -15.42 -11.06 6.68
C ASN A 487 -14.96 -9.67 6.17
N PHE A 488 -14.54 -8.78 7.07
CA PHE A 488 -13.94 -7.50 6.69
C PHE A 488 -12.70 -7.68 5.82
N LEU A 489 -11.76 -8.53 6.25
CA LEU A 489 -10.51 -8.81 5.53
C LEU A 489 -10.79 -9.28 4.09
N ILE A 490 -11.66 -10.27 3.94
CA ILE A 490 -12.07 -10.84 2.67
C ILE A 490 -12.76 -9.77 1.82
N ARG A 491 -13.75 -9.05 2.33
CA ARG A 491 -14.44 -8.03 1.53
C ARG A 491 -13.52 -6.88 1.12
N ARG A 492 -12.64 -6.41 2.02
CA ARG A 492 -11.70 -5.32 1.71
C ARG A 492 -10.72 -5.72 0.62
N ILE A 493 -10.15 -6.93 0.68
CA ILE A 493 -9.27 -7.43 -0.40
C ILE A 493 -10.05 -7.49 -1.72
N GLY A 494 -11.32 -7.91 -1.68
CA GLY A 494 -12.21 -7.94 -2.84
C GLY A 494 -12.38 -6.55 -3.45
N ILE A 495 -12.76 -5.55 -2.66
CA ILE A 495 -12.87 -4.15 -3.10
C ILE A 495 -11.58 -3.70 -3.77
N GLN A 496 -10.43 -3.94 -3.15
CA GLN A 496 -9.16 -3.46 -3.68
C GLN A 496 -8.82 -4.11 -5.02
N LEU A 497 -9.01 -5.43 -5.17
CA LEU A 497 -8.77 -6.12 -6.44
C LEU A 497 -9.70 -5.60 -7.54
N PHE A 498 -11.00 -5.49 -7.26
CA PHE A 498 -11.96 -4.95 -8.23
C PHE A 498 -11.68 -3.47 -8.57
N GLU A 499 -11.18 -2.66 -7.63
CA GLU A 499 -10.75 -1.29 -7.91
C GLU A 499 -9.54 -1.25 -8.83
N ILE A 500 -8.52 -2.08 -8.57
CA ILE A 500 -7.30 -2.18 -9.39
C ILE A 500 -7.64 -2.49 -10.84
N PHE A 501 -8.60 -3.39 -11.08
CA PHE A 501 -9.04 -3.77 -12.43
C PHE A 501 -10.14 -2.85 -13.00
N GLY A 502 -10.53 -1.80 -12.27
CA GLY A 502 -11.53 -0.83 -12.74
C GLY A 502 -12.94 -1.40 -12.86
N LYS A 503 -13.27 -2.37 -12.00
CA LYS A 503 -14.53 -3.13 -11.90
C LYS A 503 -15.23 -2.94 -10.55
N ILE A 504 -14.86 -1.93 -9.77
CA ILE A 504 -15.45 -1.66 -8.45
C ILE A 504 -16.99 -1.56 -8.48
N ASP A 505 -17.57 -1.09 -9.59
CA ASP A 505 -19.02 -1.05 -9.82
C ASP A 505 -19.64 -2.46 -9.81
N GLU A 506 -19.01 -3.42 -10.48
CA GLU A 506 -19.43 -4.84 -10.50
C GLU A 506 -19.40 -5.43 -9.08
N TYR A 507 -18.33 -5.14 -8.31
CA TYR A 507 -18.22 -5.61 -6.94
C TYR A 507 -19.32 -5.04 -6.04
N CYS A 508 -19.48 -3.71 -6.07
CA CYS A 508 -20.43 -3.03 -5.20
C CYS A 508 -21.86 -3.44 -5.54
N ALA A 509 -22.20 -3.66 -6.82
CA ALA A 509 -23.53 -4.11 -7.24
C ALA A 509 -23.96 -5.47 -6.64
N LYS A 510 -23.02 -6.31 -6.18
CA LYS A 510 -23.33 -7.59 -5.50
C LYS A 510 -23.98 -7.40 -4.12
N PHE A 511 -23.88 -6.21 -3.52
CA PHE A 511 -24.47 -5.90 -2.22
C PHE A 511 -25.86 -5.29 -2.42
N LYS A 512 -26.86 -5.75 -1.64
CA LYS A 512 -28.22 -5.19 -1.65
C LYS A 512 -28.30 -3.88 -0.87
N ASP A 513 -29.24 -3.01 -1.25
CA ASP A 513 -29.61 -1.83 -0.45
C ASP A 513 -30.29 -2.30 0.82
N HIS A 514 -29.65 -2.11 1.98
CA HIS A 514 -30.32 -2.35 3.25
C HIS A 514 -29.92 -1.31 4.29
N ASP A 515 -30.95 -0.62 4.80
CA ASP A 515 -31.04 -0.04 6.14
C ASP A 515 -31.22 -1.14 7.22
N ASP A 516 -30.98 -2.42 6.88
CA ASP A 516 -31.12 -3.60 7.75
C ASP A 516 -29.77 -4.34 7.89
N PRO A 517 -29.46 -4.92 9.06
CA PRO A 517 -28.16 -5.52 9.31
C PRO A 517 -28.05 -6.87 8.58
N VAL A 518 -27.12 -6.90 7.61
CA VAL A 518 -26.38 -8.09 7.17
C VAL A 518 -27.23 -9.25 6.64
N LYS A 519 -27.52 -9.23 5.33
CA LYS A 519 -27.49 -10.44 4.49
C LYS A 519 -26.94 -10.12 3.10
N PRO A 520 -25.65 -10.35 2.81
CA PRO A 520 -25.21 -10.41 1.42
C PRO A 520 -25.93 -11.57 0.72
N MET A 521 -26.34 -11.39 -0.53
CA MET A 521 -26.71 -12.55 -1.35
C MET A 521 -25.46 -13.44 -1.49
N SER A 522 -25.65 -14.75 -1.31
CA SER A 522 -24.72 -15.89 -1.55
C SER A 522 -23.48 -16.14 -0.67
N THR A 523 -22.99 -15.24 0.18
CA THR A 523 -21.72 -15.49 0.92
C THR A 523 -21.84 -16.09 2.33
N GLU A 524 -23.03 -16.52 2.77
CA GLU A 524 -23.26 -17.09 4.12
C GLU A 524 -22.51 -18.42 4.41
N GLY A 525 -21.71 -18.96 3.48
CA GLY A 525 -20.93 -20.19 3.66
C GLY A 525 -19.49 -20.19 3.14
N GLY A 526 -18.96 -19.03 2.69
CA GLY A 526 -17.65 -18.95 2.07
C GLY A 526 -16.51 -19.28 3.04
N ILE A 527 -15.75 -20.32 2.74
CA ILE A 527 -14.49 -20.64 3.42
C ILE A 527 -13.35 -20.05 2.63
N HIS A 528 -12.49 -19.30 3.31
CA HIS A 528 -11.28 -18.73 2.73
C HIS A 528 -10.05 -19.23 3.50
N TYR A 529 -8.86 -18.94 3.00
CA TYR A 529 -7.61 -19.45 3.56
C TYR A 529 -6.61 -18.32 3.72
N TYR A 530 -5.97 -18.27 4.89
CA TYR A 530 -4.74 -17.53 5.09
C TYR A 530 -3.59 -18.52 5.03
N ILE A 531 -2.78 -18.41 3.99
CA ILE A 531 -1.64 -19.28 3.74
C ILE A 531 -0.38 -18.51 4.10
N ASN A 532 0.53 -19.11 4.85
CA ASN A 532 1.83 -18.53 5.11
C ASN A 532 2.92 -19.54 4.74
N ILE A 533 3.71 -19.17 3.74
CA ILE A 533 4.91 -19.89 3.32
C ILE A 533 6.12 -19.16 3.87
N CYS A 534 7.03 -19.89 4.49
CA CYS A 534 8.29 -19.38 5.02
C CYS A 534 9.44 -20.25 4.50
N ALA A 535 10.34 -19.69 3.71
CA ALA A 535 11.55 -20.36 3.24
C ALA A 535 12.79 -19.75 3.89
N GLN A 536 13.70 -20.56 4.41
CA GLN A 536 14.91 -20.09 5.10
C GLN A 536 16.17 -20.47 4.31
N LYS A 537 17.07 -19.52 4.08
CA LYS A 537 18.33 -19.81 3.39
C LYS A 537 19.26 -20.63 4.31
N SER A 538 19.64 -21.82 3.87
CA SER A 538 20.66 -22.64 4.54
C SER A 538 22.08 -22.21 4.15
N GLN A 539 23.05 -22.59 4.97
CA GLN A 539 24.44 -22.71 4.52
C GLN A 539 24.46 -23.87 3.52
N LEU A 540 24.70 -23.59 2.24
CA LEU A 540 25.06 -24.63 1.28
C LEU A 540 26.54 -24.97 1.44
#